data_AF-F4A0E6-F1
#
_entry.id   AF-F4A0E6-F1
#
_cell.length_a   1.000
_cell.length_b   1.000
_cell.length_c   1.000
_cell.angle_alpha   90.00
_cell.angle_beta   90.00
_cell.angle_gamma   90.00
#
_symmetry.space_group_name_H-M   'P 1'
#
loop_
_entity.id
_entity.type
_entity.pdbx_description
1 polymer ?
#
loop_
_entity_poly.entity_id
_entity_poly.type
_entity_poly.pdbx_seq_one_letter_code
_entity_poly.pdbx_strand_id
1 'polypeptide(L)'
;MADKRKAALFYAKRLGWMIIPLNNIEDGRCSCGNPHCQSPGKHPLTQHGMKNATADILVIARWWEKWPNANIGLICRANGIFVLDVDARHGGIDSLYQLIAEYGELPYTVVCNSGGGGAHFYFKYPVNIVITDKQGFKSGLDIRSNGYILLPPSDHISGKSYMWRKSCTPFSTPIAEAPQWLLNMIGNDRPAADIRGSGEWSKLFCDISEGKRNDTLHRYACHLLGHGLGGVETVAIIQAVNKTYGKPPLSEKEAAAIVASAIKWRMKNEG
;
A
#
# COMPACT_ATOMS: atom_id res chain seq x y z
N MET A 1 11.76 19.14 -18.77
CA MET A 1 10.79 18.33 -18.01
C MET A 1 11.55 17.33 -17.17
N ALA A 2 11.13 17.09 -15.91
CA ALA A 2 11.78 16.09 -15.06
C ALA A 2 11.47 14.67 -15.57
N ASP A 3 12.48 13.80 -15.60
CA ASP A 3 12.36 12.45 -16.13
C ASP A 3 11.56 11.54 -15.16
N LYS A 4 10.26 11.36 -15.45
CA LYS A 4 9.35 10.52 -14.66
C LYS A 4 9.72 9.03 -14.72
N ARG A 5 10.31 8.55 -15.82
CA ARG A 5 10.80 7.17 -15.95
C ARG A 5 11.93 6.93 -14.96
N LYS A 6 12.92 7.81 -14.94
CA LYS A 6 14.03 7.74 -13.99
C LYS A 6 13.55 7.81 -12.55
N ALA A 7 12.59 8.69 -12.24
CA ALA A 7 12.01 8.80 -10.91
C ALA A 7 11.25 7.52 -10.48
N ALA A 8 10.38 6.99 -11.34
CA ALA A 8 9.63 5.75 -11.10
C ALA A 8 10.55 4.57 -10.80
N LEU A 9 11.57 4.36 -11.64
CA LEU A 9 12.60 3.33 -11.44
C LEU A 9 13.39 3.55 -10.13
N PHE A 10 13.68 4.80 -9.79
CA PHE A 10 14.40 5.13 -8.58
C PHE A 10 13.59 4.81 -7.31
N TYR A 11 12.29 5.15 -7.27
CA TYR A 11 11.42 4.80 -6.15
C TYR A 11 11.32 3.28 -5.96
N ALA A 12 11.07 2.53 -7.02
CA ALA A 12 10.99 1.08 -6.95
C ALA A 12 12.32 0.46 -6.48
N LYS A 13 13.45 0.89 -7.07
CA LYS A 13 14.77 0.34 -6.73
C LYS A 13 15.24 0.69 -5.32
N ARG A 14 15.00 1.91 -4.86
CA ARG A 14 15.53 2.41 -3.58
C ARG A 14 14.61 2.18 -2.39
N LEU A 15 13.31 2.24 -2.61
CA LEU A 15 12.31 2.19 -1.54
C LEU A 15 11.47 0.91 -1.60
N GLY A 16 11.61 0.09 -2.65
CA GLY A 16 10.76 -1.09 -2.85
C GLY A 16 9.30 -0.72 -3.12
N TRP A 17 9.03 0.53 -3.52
CA TRP A 17 7.68 1.04 -3.57
C TRP A 17 6.89 0.45 -4.74
N MET A 18 5.71 -0.07 -4.41
CA MET A 18 4.71 -0.56 -5.37
C MET A 18 4.06 0.64 -6.05
N ILE A 19 4.40 0.86 -7.33
CA ILE A 19 3.93 2.00 -8.11
C ILE A 19 3.16 1.57 -9.36
N ILE A 20 2.45 2.53 -9.96
CA ILE A 20 1.64 2.34 -11.16
C ILE A 20 1.68 3.58 -12.06
N PRO A 21 1.66 3.44 -13.40
CA PRO A 21 1.52 4.57 -14.31
C PRO A 21 0.07 5.07 -14.32
N LEU A 22 -0.08 6.37 -14.12
CA LEU A 22 -1.34 7.09 -14.18
C LEU A 22 -1.37 7.98 -15.41
N ASN A 23 -2.59 8.37 -15.82
CA ASN A 23 -2.77 9.38 -16.86
C ASN A 23 -2.00 10.66 -16.50
N ASN A 24 -1.52 11.39 -17.50
CA ASN A 24 -0.83 12.66 -17.28
C ASN A 24 -1.73 13.85 -17.61
N ILE A 25 -1.16 15.04 -17.44
CA ILE A 25 -1.77 16.29 -17.91
C ILE A 25 -1.08 16.67 -19.23
N GLU A 26 -1.87 16.99 -20.24
CA GLU A 26 -1.43 17.44 -21.56
C GLU A 26 -2.31 18.63 -21.95
N ASP A 27 -1.68 19.78 -22.22
CA ASP A 27 -2.36 21.04 -22.56
C ASP A 27 -3.52 21.41 -21.63
N GLY A 28 -3.30 21.25 -20.32
CA GLY A 28 -4.29 21.56 -19.28
C GLY A 28 -5.46 20.57 -19.21
N ARG A 29 -5.37 19.42 -19.87
CA ARG A 29 -6.40 18.37 -19.89
C ARG A 29 -5.83 17.02 -19.47
N CYS A 30 -6.69 16.10 -19.08
CA CYS A 30 -6.29 14.73 -18.79
C CYS A 30 -5.96 14.00 -20.10
N SER A 31 -4.87 13.22 -20.12
CA SER A 31 -4.49 12.36 -21.26
C SER A 31 -5.50 11.24 -21.57
N CYS A 32 -6.56 11.10 -20.78
CA CYS A 32 -7.58 10.06 -20.97
C CYS A 32 -8.60 10.36 -22.07
N GLY A 33 -8.55 11.57 -22.63
CA GLY A 33 -9.46 12.00 -23.69
C GLY A 33 -10.86 12.41 -23.23
N ASN A 34 -11.23 12.20 -21.95
CA ASN A 34 -12.52 12.65 -21.43
C ASN A 34 -12.47 14.16 -21.10
N PRO A 35 -13.24 15.02 -21.78
CA PRO A 35 -13.27 16.47 -21.52
C PRO A 35 -13.83 16.83 -20.14
N HIS A 36 -14.58 15.94 -19.50
CA HIS A 36 -15.18 16.11 -18.17
C HIS A 36 -14.59 15.13 -17.15
N CYS A 37 -13.30 14.81 -17.30
CA CYS A 37 -12.59 13.93 -16.37
C CYS A 37 -12.69 14.46 -14.93
N GLN A 38 -13.24 13.64 -14.02
CA GLN A 38 -13.42 13.99 -12.60
C GLN A 38 -12.13 13.87 -11.78
N SER A 39 -11.08 13.25 -12.33
CA SER A 39 -9.79 13.09 -11.65
C SER A 39 -8.61 13.23 -12.62
N PRO A 40 -8.41 14.43 -13.20
CA PRO A 40 -7.42 14.64 -14.26
C PRO A 40 -6.01 14.25 -13.82
N GLY A 41 -5.35 13.41 -14.62
CA GLY A 41 -3.99 12.96 -14.39
C GLY A 41 -3.81 12.01 -13.19
N LYS A 42 -4.91 11.53 -12.58
CA LYS A 42 -4.83 10.71 -11.37
C LYS A 42 -5.25 9.25 -11.58
N HIS A 43 -5.97 8.89 -12.62
CA HIS A 43 -6.46 7.51 -12.76
C HIS A 43 -5.51 6.61 -13.58
N PRO A 44 -5.44 5.28 -13.31
CA PRO A 44 -4.45 4.39 -13.91
C PRO A 44 -4.54 4.24 -15.42
N LEU A 45 -3.40 3.98 -16.06
CA LEU A 45 -3.29 3.61 -17.49
C LEU A 45 -3.39 2.10 -17.73
N THR A 46 -3.19 1.29 -16.69
CA THR A 46 -3.19 -0.17 -16.80
C THR A 46 -4.61 -0.75 -16.74
N GLN A 47 -4.86 -1.86 -17.46
CA GLN A 47 -6.17 -2.50 -17.57
C GLN A 47 -6.82 -2.91 -16.23
N HIS A 48 -6.04 -3.42 -15.27
CA HIS A 48 -6.57 -3.86 -13.96
C HIS A 48 -6.35 -2.84 -12.84
N GLY A 49 -6.11 -1.58 -13.19
CA GLY A 49 -5.91 -0.49 -12.23
C GLY A 49 -4.84 -0.81 -11.19
N MET A 50 -5.07 -0.40 -9.93
CA MET A 50 -4.12 -0.55 -8.83
C MET A 50 -3.65 -1.99 -8.56
N LYS A 51 -4.38 -3.02 -9.02
CA LYS A 51 -3.97 -4.43 -8.88
C LYS A 51 -2.70 -4.74 -9.66
N ASN A 52 -2.37 -3.94 -10.66
CA ASN A 52 -1.16 -4.10 -11.45
C ASN A 52 0.06 -3.39 -10.83
N ALA A 53 -0.09 -2.65 -9.74
CA ALA A 53 1.03 -1.95 -9.14
C ALA A 53 2.17 -2.91 -8.78
N THR A 54 3.41 -2.48 -9.00
CA THR A 54 4.59 -3.34 -8.83
C THR A 54 5.81 -2.52 -8.43
N ALA A 55 6.80 -3.18 -7.85
CA ALA A 55 8.16 -2.69 -7.65
C ALA A 55 9.16 -3.34 -8.63
N ASP A 56 8.69 -4.20 -9.54
CA ASP A 56 9.53 -4.80 -10.57
C ASP A 56 10.00 -3.75 -11.57
N ILE A 57 11.32 -3.48 -11.54
CA ILE A 57 11.98 -2.47 -12.37
C ILE A 57 11.85 -2.74 -13.87
N LEU A 58 11.74 -4.00 -14.31
CA LEU A 58 11.59 -4.34 -15.72
C LEU A 58 10.18 -4.04 -16.20
N VAL A 59 9.17 -4.35 -15.38
CA VAL A 59 7.77 -3.99 -15.68
C VAL A 59 7.62 -2.47 -15.73
N ILE A 60 8.17 -1.76 -14.74
CA ILE A 60 8.13 -0.30 -14.68
C ILE A 60 8.84 0.33 -15.88
N ALA A 61 10.02 -0.16 -16.26
CA ALA A 61 10.74 0.36 -17.42
C ALA A 61 9.90 0.28 -18.70
N ARG A 62 9.23 -0.86 -18.94
CA ARG A 62 8.34 -1.06 -20.10
C ARG A 62 7.12 -0.15 -20.07
N TRP A 63 6.53 0.10 -18.90
CA TRP A 63 5.40 1.03 -18.80
C TRP A 63 5.77 2.44 -19.22
N TRP A 64 6.94 2.95 -18.79
CA TRP A 64 7.38 4.29 -19.18
C TRP A 64 8.00 4.36 -20.58
N GLU A 65 8.36 3.23 -21.20
CA GLU A 65 8.61 3.18 -22.64
C GLU A 65 7.30 3.35 -23.43
N LYS A 66 6.23 2.70 -22.98
CA LYS A 66 4.90 2.82 -23.59
C LYS A 66 4.23 4.17 -23.32
N TRP A 67 4.39 4.72 -22.13
CA TRP A 67 3.78 5.98 -21.69
C TRP A 67 4.82 6.90 -21.05
N PRO A 68 5.67 7.57 -21.87
CA PRO A 68 6.80 8.36 -21.36
C PRO A 68 6.40 9.49 -20.40
N ASN A 69 5.21 10.04 -20.60
CA ASN A 69 4.70 11.18 -19.82
C ASN A 69 3.86 10.77 -18.61
N ALA A 70 3.61 9.47 -18.39
CA ALA A 70 2.72 8.98 -17.34
C ALA A 70 3.10 9.54 -15.96
N ASN A 71 2.07 9.95 -15.21
CA ASN A 71 2.23 10.27 -13.79
C ASN A 71 2.52 8.99 -13.00
N ILE A 72 3.14 9.16 -11.82
CA ILE A 72 3.58 8.08 -10.95
C ILE A 72 2.60 7.97 -9.79
N GLY A 73 1.86 6.87 -9.71
CA GLY A 73 1.00 6.55 -8.58
C GLY A 73 1.70 5.64 -7.57
N LEU A 74 1.58 5.92 -6.28
CA LEU A 74 2.01 5.07 -5.16
C LEU A 74 0.79 4.45 -4.49
N ILE A 75 0.73 3.11 -4.37
CA ILE A 75 -0.36 2.43 -3.67
C ILE A 75 -0.12 2.49 -2.16
N CYS A 76 -0.95 3.22 -1.42
CA CYS A 76 -0.64 3.53 -0.01
C CYS A 76 -0.54 2.25 0.84
N ARG A 77 -1.65 1.50 0.97
CA ARG A 77 -1.71 0.31 1.84
C ARG A 77 -0.73 -0.79 1.46
N ALA A 78 -0.50 -1.03 0.17
CA ALA A 78 0.46 -2.04 -0.30
C ALA A 78 1.91 -1.70 0.11
N ASN A 79 2.20 -0.43 0.36
CA ASN A 79 3.49 0.05 0.85
C ASN A 79 3.51 0.26 2.37
N GLY A 80 2.49 -0.22 3.10
CA GLY A 80 2.42 -0.07 4.56
C GLY A 80 2.31 1.39 5.01
N ILE A 81 1.67 2.24 4.21
CA ILE A 81 1.48 3.66 4.51
C ILE A 81 0.03 4.09 4.38
N PHE A 82 -0.31 5.20 5.02
CA PHE A 82 -1.45 6.03 4.68
C PHE A 82 -1.02 7.51 4.65
N VAL A 83 -1.82 8.35 4.04
CA VAL A 83 -1.51 9.76 3.79
C VAL A 83 -2.64 10.63 4.30
N LEU A 84 -2.28 11.67 5.07
CA LEU A 84 -3.13 12.82 5.31
C LEU A 84 -2.94 13.80 4.14
N ASP A 85 -3.97 13.96 3.32
CA ASP A 85 -3.99 14.86 2.18
C ASP A 85 -4.69 16.16 2.57
N VAL A 86 -3.93 17.25 2.49
CA VAL A 86 -4.32 18.60 2.89
C VAL A 86 -4.60 19.39 1.62
N ASP A 87 -5.86 19.63 1.27
CA ASP A 87 -6.24 20.46 0.12
C ASP A 87 -6.42 21.92 0.55
N ALA A 88 -5.44 22.75 0.19
CA ALA A 88 -5.46 24.19 0.45
C ALA A 88 -6.71 24.89 -0.11
N ARG A 89 -7.27 24.40 -1.23
CA ARG A 89 -8.44 25.03 -1.88
C ARG A 89 -9.74 24.82 -1.12
N HIS A 90 -9.76 23.87 -0.19
CA HIS A 90 -10.93 23.52 0.61
C HIS A 90 -10.72 23.82 2.11
N GLY A 91 -9.79 24.72 2.43
CA GLY A 91 -9.50 25.14 3.82
C GLY A 91 -8.69 24.11 4.62
N GLY A 92 -7.99 23.18 3.94
CA GLY A 92 -7.21 22.15 4.60
C GLY A 92 -6.06 22.69 5.45
N ILE A 93 -5.44 23.80 5.04
CA ILE A 93 -4.35 24.43 5.78
C ILE A 93 -4.85 24.93 7.14
N ASP A 94 -5.94 25.70 7.16
CA ASP A 94 -6.51 26.25 8.39
C ASP A 94 -7.02 25.14 9.30
N SER A 95 -7.70 24.14 8.74
CA SER A 95 -8.18 22.97 9.50
C SER A 95 -7.02 22.20 10.13
N LEU A 96 -5.90 22.03 9.42
CA LEU A 96 -4.72 21.39 9.99
C LEU A 96 -4.12 22.21 11.13
N TYR A 97 -4.03 23.54 10.98
CA TYR A 97 -3.54 24.41 12.05
C TYR A 97 -4.42 24.35 13.30
N GLN A 98 -5.74 24.31 13.14
CA GLN A 98 -6.67 24.14 14.25
C GLN A 98 -6.43 22.81 14.98
N LEU A 99 -6.28 21.70 14.24
CA LEU A 99 -5.97 20.40 14.85
C LEU A 99 -4.63 20.40 15.57
N ILE A 100 -3.60 21.04 15.01
CA ILE A 100 -2.29 21.16 15.65
C ILE A 100 -2.38 21.99 16.93
N ALA A 101 -3.12 23.10 16.91
CA ALA A 101 -3.32 23.95 18.09
C ALA A 101 -4.08 23.23 19.21
N GLU A 102 -5.05 22.38 18.84
CA GLU A 102 -5.90 21.67 19.81
C GLU A 102 -5.25 20.38 20.35
N TYR A 103 -4.56 19.61 19.51
CA TYR A 103 -4.08 18.26 19.85
C TYR A 103 -2.55 18.08 19.81
N GLY A 104 -1.82 19.09 19.33
CA GLY A 104 -0.36 19.07 19.20
C GLY A 104 0.14 18.80 17.78
N GLU A 105 1.44 19.02 17.58
CA GLU A 105 2.09 18.98 16.27
C GLU A 105 2.03 17.61 15.59
N LEU A 106 2.10 17.62 14.26
CA LEU A 106 2.41 16.42 13.49
C LEU A 106 3.91 16.09 13.66
N PRO A 107 4.28 14.80 13.79
CA PRO A 107 5.68 14.43 13.87
C PRO A 107 6.40 14.71 12.55
N TYR A 108 7.71 14.93 12.64
CA TYR A 108 8.54 15.09 11.45
C TYR A 108 8.51 13.83 10.59
N THR A 109 8.00 13.96 9.36
CA THR A 109 7.78 12.83 8.45
C THR A 109 8.04 13.23 6.99
N VAL A 110 7.87 12.29 6.07
CA VAL A 110 7.90 12.53 4.62
C VAL A 110 6.71 13.40 4.22
N VAL A 111 6.98 14.47 3.46
CA VAL A 111 5.96 15.40 3.00
C VAL A 111 6.13 15.71 1.52
N CYS A 112 5.04 15.58 0.76
CA CYS A 112 4.97 15.97 -0.64
C CYS A 112 4.03 17.17 -0.81
N ASN A 113 4.50 18.25 -1.38
CA ASN A 113 3.64 19.35 -1.79
C ASN A 113 2.94 18.99 -3.11
N SER A 114 1.65 19.29 -3.20
CA SER A 114 0.85 19.13 -4.42
C SER A 114 0.99 20.35 -5.32
N GLY A 115 0.70 20.19 -6.62
CA GLY A 115 0.62 21.33 -7.54
C GLY A 115 -0.54 22.30 -7.23
N GLY A 116 -1.52 21.88 -6.42
CA GLY A 116 -2.67 22.70 -6.02
C GLY A 116 -2.41 23.60 -4.80
N GLY A 117 -1.21 23.58 -4.22
CA GLY A 117 -0.87 24.33 -3.00
C GLY A 117 -1.12 23.57 -1.69
N GLY A 118 -1.74 22.39 -1.78
CA GLY A 118 -1.89 21.44 -0.67
C GLY A 118 -0.64 20.60 -0.40
N ALA A 119 -0.72 19.67 0.56
CA ALA A 119 0.37 18.77 0.90
C ALA A 119 -0.11 17.37 1.35
N HIS A 120 0.67 16.35 1.05
CA HIS A 120 0.51 14.98 1.52
C HIS A 120 1.51 14.72 2.65
N PHE A 121 1.03 14.41 3.85
CA PHE A 121 1.83 13.93 4.97
C PHE A 121 1.73 12.41 5.04
N TYR A 122 2.88 11.73 5.00
CA TYR A 122 2.94 10.28 4.92
C TYR A 122 3.12 9.71 6.32
N PHE A 123 2.36 8.67 6.65
CA PHE A 123 2.47 7.95 7.92
C PHE A 123 2.51 6.44 7.69
N LYS A 124 3.16 5.72 8.61
CA LYS A 124 3.11 4.26 8.64
C LYS A 124 1.67 3.80 8.87
N TYR A 125 1.27 2.75 8.16
CA TYR A 125 -0.01 2.10 8.40
C TYR A 125 0.04 1.33 9.73
N PRO A 126 -0.87 1.60 10.68
CA PRO A 126 -0.86 0.96 12.00
C PRO A 126 -1.28 -0.52 11.93
N VAL A 127 -0.65 -1.36 12.75
CA VAL A 127 -0.92 -2.81 12.76
C VAL A 127 -2.27 -3.15 13.43
N ASN A 128 -2.75 -2.34 14.37
CA ASN A 128 -3.94 -2.68 15.18
C ASN A 128 -5.19 -1.84 14.86
N ILE A 129 -5.10 -0.91 13.92
CA ILE A 129 -6.19 0.00 13.56
C ILE A 129 -6.49 -0.18 12.08
N VAL A 130 -7.77 -0.13 11.69
CA VAL A 130 -8.14 -0.07 10.28
C VAL A 130 -8.25 1.38 9.86
N ILE A 131 -7.43 1.77 8.87
CA ILE A 131 -7.48 3.10 8.26
C ILE A 131 -8.09 2.94 6.86
N THR A 132 -9.19 3.64 6.62
CA THR A 132 -9.89 3.67 5.32
C THR A 132 -9.73 5.02 4.65
N ASP A 133 -10.00 5.09 3.35
CA ASP A 133 -10.07 6.37 2.66
C ASP A 133 -11.22 7.19 3.23
N LYS A 134 -10.94 8.42 3.66
CA LYS A 134 -11.95 9.36 4.17
C LYS A 134 -11.82 10.66 3.41
N GLN A 135 -12.91 11.15 2.85
CA GLN A 135 -12.94 12.45 2.19
C GLN A 135 -13.59 13.47 3.13
N GLY A 136 -12.94 14.60 3.34
CA GLY A 136 -13.46 15.71 4.14
C GLY A 136 -13.78 15.35 5.59
N PHE A 137 -12.95 14.51 6.24
CA PHE A 137 -13.17 14.20 7.68
C PHE A 137 -13.03 15.46 8.56
N LYS A 138 -12.31 16.46 8.04
CA LYS A 138 -12.41 17.88 8.36
C LYS A 138 -12.34 18.68 7.05
N SER A 139 -12.69 19.97 7.08
CA SER A 139 -12.68 20.80 5.88
C SER A 139 -11.32 20.76 5.17
N GLY A 140 -11.31 20.29 3.92
CA GLY A 140 -10.10 20.16 3.12
C GLY A 140 -9.05 19.18 3.65
N LEU A 141 -9.41 18.29 4.58
CA LEU A 141 -8.57 17.20 5.06
C LEU A 141 -9.15 15.83 4.65
N ASP A 142 -8.34 15.08 3.92
CA ASP A 142 -8.64 13.75 3.41
C ASP A 142 -7.65 12.72 3.97
N ILE A 143 -8.06 11.45 4.01
CA ILE A 143 -7.20 10.29 4.25
C ILE A 143 -7.15 9.43 2.99
N ARG A 144 -5.93 9.09 2.56
CA ARG A 144 -5.66 8.14 1.48
C ARG A 144 -4.90 6.94 2.04
N SER A 145 -5.54 5.78 2.02
CA SER A 145 -5.07 4.53 2.63
C SER A 145 -5.19 3.37 1.64
N ASN A 146 -6.39 2.99 1.21
CA ASN A 146 -6.61 1.87 0.30
C ASN A 146 -6.35 2.24 -1.16
N GLY A 147 -6.45 3.54 -1.48
CA GLY A 147 -6.16 4.07 -2.80
C GLY A 147 -4.67 4.31 -3.05
N TYR A 148 -4.43 5.28 -3.93
CA TYR A 148 -3.10 5.70 -4.31
C TYR A 148 -3.00 7.23 -4.33
N ILE A 149 -1.77 7.71 -4.31
CA ILE A 149 -1.44 9.13 -4.41
C ILE A 149 -0.41 9.36 -5.52
N LEU A 150 -0.29 10.60 -6.01
CA LEU A 150 0.74 10.96 -6.99
C LEU A 150 2.07 11.23 -6.30
N LEU A 151 3.15 10.71 -6.90
CA LEU A 151 4.53 10.98 -6.47
C LEU A 151 5.18 12.06 -7.33
N PRO A 152 6.13 12.84 -6.78
CA PRO A 152 7.00 13.68 -7.57
C PRO A 152 7.77 12.90 -8.65
N PRO A 153 7.99 13.43 -9.86
CA PRO A 153 7.62 14.77 -10.32
C PRO A 153 6.33 14.78 -11.16
N SER A 154 5.29 14.04 -10.76
CA SER A 154 4.02 13.98 -11.51
C SER A 154 3.36 15.34 -11.70
N ASP A 155 2.60 15.50 -12.78
CA ASP A 155 1.91 16.74 -13.12
C ASP A 155 0.57 16.85 -12.39
N HIS A 156 0.18 18.10 -12.12
CA HIS A 156 -1.11 18.45 -11.56
C HIS A 156 -1.88 19.32 -12.56
N ILE A 157 -3.23 19.25 -12.51
CA ILE A 157 -4.11 20.00 -13.43
C ILE A 157 -3.94 21.53 -13.34
N SER A 158 -3.33 22.03 -12.26
CA SER A 158 -2.98 23.45 -12.11
C SER A 158 -1.81 23.89 -12.99
N GLY A 159 -1.17 22.99 -13.73
CA GLY A 159 0.06 23.25 -14.49
C GLY A 159 1.35 23.20 -13.66
N LYS A 160 1.25 22.95 -12.34
CA LYS A 160 2.40 22.69 -11.45
C LYS A 160 2.60 21.19 -11.27
N SER A 161 3.73 20.78 -10.69
CA SER A 161 4.02 19.38 -10.41
C SER A 161 4.03 19.09 -8.90
N TYR A 162 3.85 17.82 -8.56
CA TYR A 162 4.10 17.30 -7.21
C TYR A 162 5.60 17.38 -6.91
N MET A 163 5.95 17.83 -5.71
CA MET A 163 7.34 18.03 -5.29
C MET A 163 7.56 17.60 -3.83
N TRP A 164 8.65 16.90 -3.55
CA TRP A 164 9.04 16.65 -2.17
C TRP A 164 9.33 17.98 -1.46
N ARG A 165 8.82 18.14 -0.24
CA ARG A 165 9.17 19.28 0.60
C ARG A 165 10.65 19.17 0.98
N LYS A 166 11.36 20.29 0.95
CA LYS A 166 12.79 20.35 1.30
C LYS A 166 13.03 19.71 2.68
N SER A 167 14.04 18.86 2.77
CA SER A 167 14.40 18.07 3.96
C SER A 167 13.39 17.00 4.40
N CYS A 168 12.18 16.93 3.84
CA CYS A 168 11.16 15.92 4.15
C CYS A 168 11.00 14.89 3.02
N THR A 169 12.12 14.46 2.42
CA THR A 169 12.10 13.50 1.30
C THR A 169 12.11 12.06 1.83
N PRO A 170 11.56 11.08 1.09
CA PRO A 170 11.62 9.67 1.51
C PRO A 170 13.04 9.08 1.49
N PHE A 171 14.03 9.83 1.01
CA PHE A 171 15.44 9.42 0.95
C PHE A 171 16.26 9.97 2.12
N SER A 172 15.75 10.99 2.81
CA SER A 172 16.43 11.67 3.92
C SER A 172 15.67 11.56 5.23
N THR A 173 14.40 11.16 5.18
CA THR A 173 13.47 11.24 6.29
C THR A 173 12.68 9.95 6.40
N PRO A 174 12.65 9.30 7.57
CA PRO A 174 11.79 8.15 7.77
C PRO A 174 10.31 8.56 7.73
N ILE A 175 9.46 7.64 7.27
CA ILE A 175 8.01 7.79 7.41
C ILE A 175 7.67 7.56 8.89
N ALA A 176 7.10 8.57 9.55
CA ALA A 176 6.76 8.51 10.97
C ALA A 176 5.48 7.72 11.23
N GLU A 177 5.27 7.34 12.49
CA GLU A 177 3.94 6.93 12.96
C GLU A 177 3.05 8.16 13.08
N ALA A 178 1.74 7.99 12.85
CA ALA A 178 0.80 9.07 13.02
C ALA A 178 0.54 9.35 14.51
N PRO A 179 0.29 10.61 14.90
CA PRO A 179 -0.01 10.91 16.29
C PRO A 179 -1.35 10.26 16.71
N GLN A 180 -1.45 9.87 17.98
CA GLN A 180 -2.61 9.13 18.48
C GLN A 180 -3.92 9.90 18.31
N TRP A 181 -3.91 11.23 18.44
CA TRP A 181 -5.09 12.06 18.22
C TRP A 181 -5.63 11.91 16.78
N LEU A 182 -4.75 11.81 15.79
CA LEU A 182 -5.16 11.63 14.39
C LEU A 182 -5.76 10.24 14.20
N LEU A 183 -5.09 9.21 14.76
CA LEU A 183 -5.57 7.83 14.71
C LEU A 183 -6.95 7.68 15.37
N ASN A 184 -7.22 8.35 16.48
CA ASN A 184 -8.51 8.32 17.15
C ASN A 184 -9.63 8.94 16.30
N MET A 185 -9.32 9.95 15.47
CA MET A 185 -10.30 10.58 14.59
C MET A 185 -10.61 9.74 13.33
N ILE A 186 -9.58 9.10 12.77
CA ILE A 186 -9.69 8.47 11.44
C ILE A 186 -9.81 6.95 11.50
N GLY A 187 -9.32 6.35 12.58
CA GLY A 187 -9.29 4.91 12.78
C GLY A 187 -10.65 4.37 13.18
N ASN A 188 -10.90 3.15 12.73
CA ASN A 188 -11.86 2.27 13.38
C ASN A 188 -11.06 1.20 14.10
N ASP A 189 -11.45 0.87 15.33
CA ASP A 189 -10.90 -0.28 16.03
C ASP A 189 -11.03 -1.51 15.14
N ARG A 190 -9.96 -2.30 15.03
CA ARG A 190 -10.08 -3.63 14.44
C ARG A 190 -11.09 -4.40 15.28
N PRO A 191 -12.17 -4.95 14.69
CA PRO A 191 -12.92 -5.98 15.39
C PRO A 191 -11.93 -7.05 15.87
N ALA A 192 -12.07 -7.56 17.09
CA ALA A 192 -11.17 -8.60 17.62
C ALA A 192 -11.04 -9.84 16.69
N ALA A 193 -11.97 -9.99 15.74
CA ALA A 193 -11.95 -10.96 14.65
C ALA A 193 -10.83 -10.75 13.61
N ASP A 194 -10.29 -9.53 13.45
CA ASP A 194 -9.32 -9.16 12.40
C ASP A 194 -7.85 -9.18 12.90
N ILE A 195 -7.65 -9.35 14.21
CA ILE A 195 -6.34 -9.66 14.83
C ILE A 195 -6.02 -11.15 14.64
N ARG A 196 -7.04 -12.00 14.48
CA ARG A 196 -6.90 -13.36 13.98
C ARG A 196 -6.91 -13.23 12.46
N GLY A 197 -5.78 -13.46 11.81
CA GLY A 197 -5.55 -13.12 10.39
C GLY A 197 -6.69 -13.46 9.44
N SER A 198 -6.84 -12.60 8.42
CA SER A 198 -7.67 -12.72 7.20
C SER A 198 -8.75 -13.81 7.23
N GLY A 199 -10.00 -13.38 7.17
CA GLY A 199 -11.19 -14.22 7.02
C GLY A 199 -10.99 -15.43 6.09
N GLU A 200 -11.60 -16.54 6.48
CA GLU A 200 -11.39 -17.95 6.08
C GLU A 200 -10.34 -18.72 6.88
N TRP A 201 -9.07 -18.28 6.93
CA TRP A 201 -8.00 -19.05 7.58
C TRP A 201 -8.14 -19.11 9.10
N SER A 202 -8.58 -18.03 9.74
CA SER A 202 -8.85 -18.02 11.18
C SER A 202 -9.92 -19.03 11.61
N LYS A 203 -10.90 -19.35 10.75
CA LYS A 203 -11.90 -20.41 11.03
C LYS A 203 -11.28 -21.80 10.88
N LEU A 204 -10.45 -22.00 9.86
CA LEU A 204 -9.73 -23.26 9.63
C LEU A 204 -8.71 -23.55 10.76
N PHE A 205 -8.08 -22.53 11.34
CA PHE A 205 -7.16 -22.69 12.46
C PHE A 205 -7.85 -23.02 13.79
N CYS A 206 -9.15 -22.77 13.93
CA CYS A 206 -9.92 -23.22 15.09
C CYS A 206 -10.12 -24.75 15.13
N ASP A 207 -9.94 -25.46 14.00
CA ASP A 207 -10.23 -26.90 13.86
C ASP A 207 -9.13 -27.65 13.08
N ILE A 208 -7.88 -27.56 13.55
CA ILE A 208 -6.77 -28.41 13.08
C ILE A 208 -6.73 -29.69 13.95
N SER A 209 -7.83 -30.44 13.93
CA SER A 209 -7.99 -31.70 14.66
C SER A 209 -7.40 -32.90 13.89
N GLU A 210 -7.11 -33.99 14.61
CA GLU A 210 -6.71 -35.27 14.04
C GLU A 210 -7.62 -35.70 12.87
N GLY A 211 -7.02 -36.01 11.72
CA GLY A 211 -7.72 -36.26 10.45
C GLY A 211 -7.80 -35.07 9.49
N LYS A 212 -7.78 -33.82 9.99
CA LYS A 212 -7.85 -32.59 9.16
C LYS A 212 -6.51 -31.87 9.01
N ARG A 213 -5.55 -32.13 9.90
CA ARG A 213 -4.29 -31.38 10.03
C ARG A 213 -3.49 -31.29 8.73
N ASN A 214 -3.27 -32.43 8.08
CA ASN A 214 -2.44 -32.51 6.88
C ASN A 214 -3.03 -31.68 5.73
N ASP A 215 -4.33 -31.80 5.48
CA ASP A 215 -5.02 -31.04 4.43
C ASP A 215 -5.03 -29.54 4.72
N THR A 216 -5.40 -29.14 5.95
CA THR A 216 -5.47 -27.72 6.33
C THR A 216 -4.10 -27.04 6.25
N LEU A 217 -3.04 -27.68 6.78
CA LEU A 217 -1.68 -27.13 6.72
C LEU A 217 -1.13 -27.13 5.29
N HIS A 218 -1.47 -28.14 4.46
CA HIS A 218 -1.06 -28.19 3.06
C HIS A 218 -1.70 -27.07 2.23
N ARG A 219 -3.02 -26.87 2.37
CA ARG A 219 -3.73 -25.77 1.71
C ARG A 219 -3.17 -24.41 2.14
N TYR A 220 -2.87 -24.24 3.42
CA TYR A 220 -2.27 -22.99 3.91
C TYR A 220 -0.85 -22.78 3.37
N ALA A 221 -0.05 -23.84 3.27
CA ALA A 221 1.27 -23.77 2.65
C ALA A 221 1.19 -23.36 1.18
N CYS A 222 0.28 -23.95 0.39
CA CYS A 222 0.03 -23.55 -0.99
C CYS A 222 -0.39 -22.07 -1.11
N HIS A 223 -1.24 -21.60 -0.18
CA HIS A 223 -1.65 -20.21 -0.12
C HIS A 223 -0.46 -19.26 0.11
N LEU A 224 0.39 -19.55 1.09
CA LEU A 224 1.58 -18.74 1.39
C LEU A 224 2.57 -18.70 0.21
N LEU A 225 2.84 -19.87 -0.40
CA LEU A 225 3.71 -19.97 -1.58
C LEU A 225 3.14 -19.19 -2.77
N GLY A 226 1.82 -19.23 -2.99
CA GLY A 226 1.15 -18.45 -4.04
C GLY A 226 1.20 -16.93 -3.84
N HIS A 227 1.46 -16.49 -2.61
CA HIS A 227 1.70 -15.08 -2.29
C HIS A 227 3.20 -14.72 -2.30
N GLY A 228 4.05 -15.60 -2.83
CA GLY A 228 5.47 -15.32 -3.07
C GLY A 228 6.40 -15.59 -1.89
N LEU A 229 5.94 -16.25 -0.82
CA LEU A 229 6.84 -16.67 0.26
C LEU A 229 7.74 -17.83 -0.21
N GLY A 230 9.00 -17.81 0.22
CA GLY A 230 9.95 -18.89 -0.01
C GLY A 230 9.63 -20.14 0.81
N GLY A 231 10.24 -21.27 0.44
CA GLY A 231 10.01 -22.55 1.12
C GLY A 231 10.44 -22.53 2.59
N VAL A 232 11.51 -21.81 2.93
CA VAL A 232 12.05 -21.73 4.30
C VAL A 232 11.11 -20.94 5.20
N GLU A 233 10.66 -19.78 4.74
CA GLU A 233 9.70 -18.92 5.45
C GLU A 233 8.37 -19.65 5.63
N THR A 234 7.93 -20.37 4.59
CA THR A 234 6.70 -21.17 4.64
C THR A 234 6.79 -22.28 5.68
N VAL A 235 7.93 -22.99 5.79
CA VAL A 235 8.13 -24.01 6.84
C VAL A 235 8.02 -23.40 8.24
N ALA A 236 8.67 -22.27 8.49
CA ALA A 236 8.64 -21.62 9.80
C ALA A 236 7.20 -21.23 10.20
N ILE A 237 6.42 -20.69 9.26
CA ILE A 237 5.03 -20.30 9.51
C ILE A 237 4.14 -21.53 9.75
N ILE A 238 4.28 -22.58 8.94
CA ILE A 238 3.47 -23.80 9.09
C ILE A 238 3.78 -24.52 10.40
N GLN A 239 5.05 -24.56 10.82
CA GLN A 239 5.43 -25.12 12.12
C GLN A 239 4.83 -24.32 13.28
N ALA A 240 4.86 -22.98 13.21
CA ALA A 240 4.25 -22.12 14.21
C ALA A 240 2.72 -22.33 14.31
N VAL A 241 2.03 -22.41 13.16
CA VAL A 241 0.58 -22.69 13.11
C VAL A 241 0.26 -24.08 13.67
N ASN A 242 0.98 -25.12 13.24
CA ASN A 242 0.79 -26.48 13.73
C ASN A 242 1.01 -26.58 15.25
N LYS A 243 2.07 -25.94 15.77
CA LYS A 243 2.35 -25.91 17.22
C LYS A 243 1.26 -25.19 18.02
N THR A 244 0.71 -24.12 17.45
CA THR A 244 -0.27 -23.26 18.13
C THR A 244 -1.68 -23.85 18.09
N TYR A 245 -2.05 -24.47 16.97
CA TYR A 245 -3.45 -24.83 16.68
C TYR A 245 -3.70 -26.32 16.43
N GLY A 246 -2.65 -27.11 16.15
CA GLY A 246 -2.76 -28.54 15.88
C GLY A 246 -3.16 -29.34 17.13
N LYS A 247 -4.16 -30.21 17.00
CA LYS A 247 -4.68 -31.05 18.09
C LYS A 247 -4.76 -32.53 17.68
N PRO A 248 -3.79 -33.37 18.10
CA PRO A 248 -2.48 -32.97 18.64
C PRO A 248 -1.62 -32.28 17.56
N PRO A 249 -0.53 -31.57 17.91
CA PRO A 249 0.38 -31.03 16.91
C PRO A 249 1.13 -32.16 16.19
N LEU A 250 1.41 -31.99 14.90
CA LEU A 250 2.35 -32.84 14.16
C LEU A 250 3.79 -32.57 14.61
N SER A 251 4.71 -33.49 14.36
CA SER A 251 6.14 -33.22 14.55
C SER A 251 6.64 -32.14 13.58
N GLU A 252 7.73 -31.47 13.93
CA GLU A 252 8.36 -30.46 13.05
C GLU A 252 8.76 -31.04 11.69
N LYS A 253 9.16 -32.32 11.65
CA LYS A 253 9.51 -33.04 10.42
C LYS A 253 8.29 -33.28 9.54
N GLU A 254 7.17 -33.70 10.12
CA GLU A 254 5.91 -33.89 9.38
C GLU A 254 5.37 -32.56 8.84
N ALA A 255 5.40 -31.49 9.65
CA ALA A 255 5.01 -30.15 9.22
C ALA A 255 5.88 -29.63 8.06
N ALA A 256 7.20 -29.87 8.11
CA ALA A 256 8.11 -29.53 7.01
C ALA A 256 7.84 -30.37 5.75
N ALA A 257 7.53 -31.66 5.90
CA ALA A 257 7.18 -32.55 4.80
C ALA A 257 5.90 -32.09 4.07
N ILE A 258 4.92 -31.53 4.78
CA ILE A 258 3.72 -30.93 4.19
C ILE A 258 4.07 -29.77 3.26
N VAL A 259 5.00 -28.90 3.65
CA VAL A 259 5.46 -27.79 2.81
C VAL A 259 6.22 -28.30 1.59
N ALA A 260 7.08 -29.31 1.75
CA ALA A 260 7.76 -29.95 0.62
C ALA A 260 6.75 -30.55 -0.38
N SER A 261 5.65 -31.14 0.11
CA SER A 261 4.55 -31.62 -0.72
C SER A 261 3.84 -30.47 -1.46
N ALA A 262 3.57 -29.34 -0.77
CA ALA A 262 2.95 -28.15 -1.36
C ALA A 262 3.78 -27.55 -2.50
N ILE A 263 5.10 -27.46 -2.32
CA ILE A 263 6.04 -27.00 -3.36
C ILE A 263 5.96 -27.91 -4.58
N LYS A 264 6.05 -29.23 -4.40
CA LYS A 264 5.96 -30.21 -5.49
C LYS A 264 4.63 -30.13 -6.23
N TRP A 265 3.52 -30.03 -5.50
CA TRP A 265 2.19 -29.88 -6.07
C TRP A 265 2.10 -28.62 -6.93
N ARG A 266 2.60 -27.48 -6.43
CA ARG A 266 2.61 -26.22 -7.17
C ARG A 266 3.46 -26.27 -8.44
N MET A 267 4.67 -26.84 -8.37
CA MET A 267 5.54 -26.99 -9.54
C MET A 267 4.90 -27.83 -10.65
N LYS A 268 4.01 -28.76 -10.30
CA LYS A 268 3.30 -29.63 -11.26
C LYS A 268 2.04 -29.00 -11.85
N ASN A 269 1.38 -28.09 -11.14
CA ASN A 269 0.06 -27.55 -11.53
C ASN A 269 0.10 -26.07 -11.96
N GLU A 270 1.19 -25.35 -11.70
CA GLU A 270 1.34 -23.93 -12.06
C GLU A 270 2.62 -23.63 -12.88
N GLY A 271 3.31 -24.69 -13.33
CA GLY A 271 4.46 -24.62 -14.22
C GLY A 271 4.08 -24.69 -15.69
#